data_AF-B7QCY6-F1
#
_entry.id   AF-B7QCY6-F1
#
_cell.length_a   1.000
_cell.length_b   1.000
_cell.length_c   1.000
_cell.angle_alpha   90.00
_cell.angle_beta   90.00
_cell.angle_gamma   90.00
#
_symmetry.space_group_name_H-M   'P 1'
#
loop_
_entity.id
_entity.type
_entity.pdbx_description
1 polymer ?
#
loop_
_entity_poly.entity_id
_entity_poly.type
_entity_poly.pdbx_seq_one_letter_code
_entity_poly.pdbx_strand_id
1 'polypeptide(L)'
;MSERRALAGMILVDHTLYEQYLKNSDDASAREAIVSSVATHVAAASDIYMSTNFKGVVGIRFALHILRINDSSNCRGSNPYCSSDIDGPVMLTWFSEENHDDYCLSYIWTNRDFSGGLLGVAYVAHSDGTHLRWGRVAPPLWVFDEVRGSIAAR
;
A
#
# COMPACT_ATOMS: atom_id res chain seq x y z
N MET A 1 21.48 -15.86 -14.92
CA MET A 1 20.59 -16.61 -14.02
C MET A 1 20.32 -15.72 -12.81
N SER A 2 19.43 -14.73 -12.98
CA SER A 2 19.06 -13.78 -11.92
C SER A 2 17.89 -14.40 -11.17
N GLU A 3 18.13 -14.91 -9.96
CA GLU A 3 17.03 -15.30 -9.06
C GLU A 3 16.09 -14.09 -8.94
N ARG A 4 14.78 -14.30 -9.11
CA ARG A 4 13.79 -13.23 -9.00
C ARG A 4 13.74 -12.70 -7.56
N ARG A 5 14.58 -11.72 -7.24
CA ARG A 5 14.64 -11.02 -5.94
C ARG A 5 13.84 -9.71 -5.94
N ALA A 6 12.95 -9.56 -6.92
CA ALA A 6 12.05 -8.43 -7.04
C ALA A 6 10.65 -8.83 -6.56
N LEU A 7 10.16 -8.15 -5.52
CA LEU A 7 8.82 -8.29 -4.98
C LEU A 7 7.90 -7.32 -5.72
N ALA A 8 7.11 -7.87 -6.63
CA ALA A 8 6.16 -7.11 -7.43
C ALA A 8 4.84 -6.95 -6.65
N GLY A 9 4.38 -5.71 -6.46
CA GLY A 9 3.17 -5.41 -5.68
C GLY A 9 2.17 -4.50 -6.38
N MET A 10 0.93 -4.53 -5.90
CA MET A 10 -0.14 -3.61 -6.31
C MET A 10 -0.30 -2.48 -5.29
N ILE A 11 -0.47 -1.26 -5.77
CA ILE A 11 -0.77 -0.10 -4.92
C ILE A 11 -2.09 0.49 -5.38
N LEU A 12 -3.05 0.57 -4.47
CA LEU A 12 -4.32 1.25 -4.65
C LEU A 12 -4.26 2.61 -3.94
N VAL A 13 -4.54 3.69 -4.64
CA VAL A 13 -4.66 5.03 -4.08
C VAL A 13 -6.14 5.34 -3.89
N ASP A 14 -6.52 5.62 -2.65
CA ASP A 14 -7.88 6.00 -2.28
C ASP A 14 -8.23 7.43 -2.73
N HIS A 15 -9.52 7.68 -2.93
CA HIS A 15 -10.05 8.97 -3.36
C HIS A 15 -9.68 10.11 -2.39
N THR A 16 -9.59 9.85 -1.09
CA THR A 16 -9.20 10.88 -0.09
C THR A 16 -7.79 11.42 -0.33
N LEU A 17 -6.86 10.54 -0.72
CA LEU A 17 -5.49 10.92 -1.08
C LEU A 17 -5.47 11.63 -2.43
N TYR A 18 -6.23 11.14 -3.40
CA TYR A 18 -6.39 11.80 -4.70
C TYR A 18 -6.89 13.24 -4.57
N GLU A 19 -7.95 13.44 -3.78
CA GLU A 19 -8.54 14.75 -3.49
C GLU A 19 -7.54 15.68 -2.81
N GLN A 20 -6.65 15.15 -1.96
CA GLN A 20 -5.61 15.94 -1.32
C GLN A 20 -4.61 16.51 -2.33
N TYR A 21 -4.19 15.72 -3.30
CA TYR A 21 -3.33 16.19 -4.39
C TYR A 21 -4.07 17.16 -5.32
N LEU A 22 -5.36 16.91 -5.58
CA LEU A 22 -6.20 17.77 -6.42
C LEU A 22 -6.46 19.16 -5.80
N LYS A 23 -6.48 19.31 -4.48
CA LYS A 23 -6.67 20.63 -3.83
C LYS A 23 -5.63 21.67 -4.26
N ASN A 24 -4.43 21.24 -4.62
CA ASN A 24 -3.30 22.10 -4.93
C ASN A 24 -2.90 22.08 -6.41
N SER A 25 -3.62 21.35 -7.27
CA SER A 25 -3.21 21.09 -8.66
C SER A 25 -4.37 20.70 -9.59
N ASP A 26 -4.12 20.60 -10.90
CA ASP A 26 -5.08 20.05 -11.85
C ASP A 26 -5.05 18.51 -11.88
N ASP A 27 -6.03 17.87 -12.55
CA ASP A 27 -6.16 16.40 -12.58
C ASP A 27 -4.89 15.70 -13.08
N ALA A 28 -4.27 16.25 -14.13
CA ALA A 28 -3.04 15.71 -14.71
C ALA A 28 -1.87 15.80 -13.72
N SER A 29 -1.64 16.97 -13.12
CA SER A 29 -0.56 17.17 -12.16
C SER A 29 -0.77 16.35 -10.89
N ALA A 30 -2.01 16.18 -10.43
CA ALA A 30 -2.32 15.35 -9.27
C ALA A 30 -1.94 13.89 -9.51
N ARG A 31 -2.28 13.34 -10.69
CA ARG A 31 -1.91 11.97 -11.07
C ARG A 31 -0.40 11.81 -11.19
N GLU A 32 0.28 12.76 -11.83
CA GLU A 32 1.75 12.74 -11.96
C GLU A 32 2.43 12.82 -10.59
N ALA A 33 1.94 13.67 -9.68
CA ALA A 33 2.45 13.78 -8.33
C ALA A 33 2.29 12.48 -7.54
N ILE A 34 1.14 11.81 -7.64
CA ILE A 34 0.89 10.51 -7.02
C ILE A 34 1.84 9.45 -7.59
N VAL A 35 2.00 9.37 -8.91
CA VAL A 35 2.92 8.41 -9.55
C VAL A 35 4.36 8.65 -9.08
N SER A 36 4.79 9.91 -9.03
CA SER A 36 6.11 10.31 -8.55
C SER A 36 6.32 9.97 -7.08
N SER A 37 5.32 10.21 -6.23
CA SER A 37 5.38 9.86 -4.81
C SER A 37 5.49 8.35 -4.62
N VAL A 38 4.64 7.57 -5.31
CA VAL A 38 4.69 6.11 -5.29
C VAL A 38 6.06 5.59 -5.72
N ALA A 39 6.59 6.09 -6.84
CA ALA A 39 7.91 5.70 -7.33
C ALA A 39 9.01 5.99 -6.31
N THR A 40 8.96 7.17 -5.66
CA THR A 40 9.93 7.58 -4.65
C THR A 40 9.90 6.67 -3.43
N HIS A 41 8.72 6.33 -2.91
CA HIS A 41 8.58 5.44 -1.77
C HIS A 41 9.02 4.01 -2.08
N VAL A 42 8.67 3.48 -3.26
CA VAL A 42 9.10 2.13 -3.68
C VAL A 42 10.61 2.06 -3.86
N ALA A 43 11.22 3.11 -4.41
CA ALA A 43 12.68 3.23 -4.52
C ALA A 43 13.34 3.26 -3.14
N ALA A 44 12.87 4.12 -2.24
CA ALA A 44 13.40 4.23 -0.88
C ALA A 44 13.29 2.90 -0.11
N ALA A 45 12.14 2.21 -0.20
CA ALA A 45 11.98 0.88 0.39
C ALA A 45 12.95 -0.14 -0.21
N SER A 46 13.14 -0.09 -1.53
CA SER A 46 14.09 -0.97 -2.22
C SER A 46 15.52 -0.74 -1.77
N ASP A 47 15.95 0.50 -1.56
CA ASP A 47 17.31 0.84 -1.12
C ASP A 47 17.61 0.28 0.29
N ILE A 48 16.63 0.37 1.19
CA ILE A 48 16.73 -0.18 2.55
C ILE A 48 16.84 -1.72 2.51
N TYR A 49 15.95 -2.39 1.78
CA TYR A 49 15.92 -3.85 1.74
C TYR A 49 17.04 -4.46 0.89
N MET A 50 17.57 -3.72 -0.08
CA MET A 50 18.67 -4.16 -0.92
C MET A 50 19.97 -4.28 -0.12
N SER A 51 20.22 -3.35 0.80
CA SER A 51 21.43 -3.29 1.63
C SER A 51 21.34 -4.12 2.92
N THR A 52 20.13 -4.58 3.27
CA THR A 52 19.90 -5.37 4.49
C THR A 52 20.26 -6.85 4.27
N ASN A 53 20.95 -7.44 5.26
CA ASN A 53 21.30 -8.86 5.26
C ASN A 53 20.33 -9.69 6.13
N PHE A 54 19.41 -10.38 5.48
CA PHE A 54 18.46 -11.29 6.12
C PHE A 54 19.06 -12.70 6.21
N LYS A 55 20.02 -12.90 7.13
CA LYS A 55 20.68 -14.20 7.39
C LYS A 55 21.24 -14.88 6.12
N GLY A 56 21.86 -14.10 5.24
CA GLY A 56 22.45 -14.56 3.98
C GLY A 56 21.62 -14.20 2.74
N VAL A 57 20.37 -13.77 2.91
CA VAL A 57 19.55 -13.24 1.82
C VAL A 57 19.79 -11.73 1.72
N VAL A 58 20.33 -11.29 0.58
CA VAL A 58 20.62 -9.89 0.26
C VAL A 58 20.09 -9.51 -1.13
N GLY A 59 19.92 -8.21 -1.38
CA GLY A 59 19.53 -7.71 -2.69
C GLY A 59 18.04 -7.86 -2.99
N ILE A 60 17.19 -7.82 -1.96
CA ILE A 60 15.74 -7.77 -2.11
C ILE A 60 15.35 -6.38 -2.62
N ARG A 61 14.48 -6.32 -3.62
CA ARG A 61 13.98 -5.06 -4.19
C ARG A 61 12.48 -5.12 -4.33
N PHE A 62 11.81 -3.98 -4.28
CA PHE A 62 10.39 -3.86 -4.58
C PHE A 62 10.22 -3.32 -5.99
N ALA A 63 9.15 -3.77 -6.64
CA ALA A 63 8.75 -3.26 -7.95
C ALA A 63 7.25 -3.01 -7.93
N LEU A 64 6.84 -1.89 -8.52
CA LEU A 64 5.43 -1.63 -8.77
C LEU A 64 4.98 -2.50 -9.94
N HIS A 65 3.95 -3.32 -9.73
CA HIS A 65 3.30 -4.08 -10.79
C HIS A 65 2.13 -3.29 -11.39
N ILE A 66 1.18 -2.90 -10.53
CA ILE A 66 0.00 -2.12 -10.90
C ILE A 66 -0.17 -0.98 -9.89
N LEU A 67 -0.43 0.22 -10.40
CA LEU A 67 -0.92 1.36 -9.63
C LEU A 67 -2.36 1.63 -10.06
N ARG A 68 -3.30 1.53 -9.11
CA ARG A 68 -4.71 1.91 -9.31
C ARG A 68 -4.95 3.21 -8.56
N ILE A 69 -5.53 4.20 -9.24
CA ILE A 69 -5.88 5.48 -8.63
C ILE A 69 -7.39 5.61 -8.69
N ASN A 70 -8.04 5.57 -7.54
CA ASN A 70 -9.46 5.87 -7.42
C ASN A 70 -9.62 7.38 -7.22
N ASP A 71 -10.37 8.02 -8.11
CA ASP A 71 -10.79 9.41 -7.96
C ASP A 71 -12.16 9.50 -7.28
N SER A 72 -12.62 10.73 -7.03
CA SER A 72 -13.91 10.99 -6.38
C SER A 72 -15.12 10.50 -7.19
N SER A 73 -14.97 10.27 -8.49
CA SER A 73 -16.04 9.71 -9.33
C SER A 73 -16.24 8.22 -9.08
N ASN A 74 -15.20 7.49 -8.64
CA ASN A 74 -15.30 6.09 -8.26
C ASN A 74 -16.21 5.86 -7.04
N CYS A 75 -16.55 6.92 -6.31
CA CYS A 75 -17.50 6.87 -5.20
C CYS A 75 -18.97 6.85 -5.57
N ARG A 76 -19.30 7.01 -6.85
CA ARG A 76 -20.66 6.77 -7.36
C ARG A 76 -20.95 5.29 -7.63
N GLY A 77 -19.93 4.43 -7.53
CA GLY A 77 -20.02 2.99 -7.80
C GLY A 77 -19.98 2.13 -6.54
N SER A 78 -19.56 0.88 -6.70
CA SER A 78 -19.44 -0.14 -5.65
C SER A 78 -18.14 -0.06 -4.85
N ASN A 79 -17.51 1.12 -4.76
CA ASN A 79 -16.26 1.30 -4.02
C ASN A 79 -16.58 1.32 -2.50
N PRO A 80 -16.15 0.28 -1.72
CA PRO A 80 -16.47 0.21 -0.29
C PRO A 80 -15.70 1.27 0.53
N TYR A 81 -14.66 1.88 -0.03
CA TYR A 81 -13.80 2.84 0.67
C TYR A 81 -14.35 4.26 0.67
N CYS A 82 -15.54 4.52 0.10
CA CYS A 82 -16.01 5.90 -0.11
C CYS A 82 -16.54 6.61 1.13
N SER A 83 -16.84 5.89 2.21
CA SER A 83 -17.12 6.55 3.49
C SER A 83 -15.84 7.14 4.04
N SER A 84 -15.85 8.40 4.51
CA SER A 84 -14.69 9.03 5.17
C SER A 84 -14.38 8.41 6.54
N ASP A 85 -15.36 7.78 7.18
CA ASP A 85 -15.34 7.41 8.59
C ASP A 85 -14.80 5.99 8.84
N ILE A 86 -14.05 5.46 7.88
CA ILE A 86 -13.48 4.11 7.95
C ILE A 86 -12.13 4.17 8.68
N ASP A 87 -12.03 3.42 9.78
CA ASP A 87 -10.78 3.29 10.52
C ASP A 87 -9.82 2.27 9.89
N GLY A 88 -8.52 2.42 10.16
CA GLY A 88 -7.45 1.67 9.51
C GLY A 88 -7.63 0.14 9.55
N PRO A 89 -7.95 -0.47 10.71
CA PRO A 89 -8.16 -1.92 10.81
C PRO A 89 -9.36 -2.43 10.00
N VAL A 90 -10.44 -1.64 9.92
CA VAL A 90 -11.62 -1.98 9.12
C VAL A 90 -11.28 -1.90 7.64
N MET A 91 -10.58 -0.85 7.23
CA MET A 91 -10.10 -0.67 5.86
C MET A 91 -9.17 -1.81 5.42
N LEU A 92 -8.24 -2.24 6.29
CA LEU A 92 -7.37 -3.39 6.04
C LEU A 92 -8.17 -4.69 5.86
N THR A 93 -9.20 -4.88 6.69
CA THR A 93 -10.05 -6.07 6.62
C THR A 93 -10.80 -6.12 5.29
N TRP A 94 -11.45 -5.03 4.88
CA TRP A 94 -12.15 -4.98 3.59
C TRP A 94 -11.20 -5.14 2.41
N PHE A 95 -10.03 -4.49 2.45
CA PHE A 95 -9.03 -4.64 1.40
C PHE A 95 -8.52 -6.08 1.30
N SER A 96 -8.49 -6.83 2.40
CA SER A 96 -8.11 -8.24 2.41
C SER A 96 -9.16 -9.22 1.88
N GLU A 97 -10.41 -8.79 1.76
CA GLU A 97 -11.48 -9.59 1.16
C GLU A 97 -11.40 -9.58 -0.38
N GLU A 98 -10.70 -8.59 -0.96
CA GLU A 98 -10.43 -8.53 -2.40
C GLU A 98 -9.39 -9.57 -2.85
N ASN A 99 -9.41 -9.91 -4.14
CA ASN A 99 -8.45 -10.85 -4.71
C ASN A 99 -7.11 -10.16 -5.03
N HIS A 100 -6.04 -10.63 -4.37
CA HIS A 100 -4.67 -10.14 -4.53
C HIS A 100 -3.67 -11.24 -4.92
N ASP A 101 -4.15 -12.42 -5.35
CA ASP A 101 -3.32 -13.62 -5.57
C ASP A 101 -2.21 -13.42 -6.63
N ASP A 102 -2.37 -12.45 -7.53
CA ASP A 102 -1.41 -12.14 -8.59
C ASP A 102 -0.21 -11.29 -8.11
N TYR A 103 -0.25 -10.77 -6.88
CA TYR A 103 0.76 -9.85 -6.36
C TYR A 103 1.44 -10.42 -5.11
N CYS A 104 2.72 -10.08 -4.92
CA CYS A 104 3.46 -10.48 -3.72
C CYS A 104 3.10 -9.61 -2.51
N LEU A 105 2.69 -8.37 -2.76
CA LEU A 105 2.30 -7.37 -1.77
C LEU A 105 1.17 -6.52 -2.36
N SER A 106 0.15 -6.19 -1.56
CA SER A 106 -0.83 -5.18 -1.96
C SER A 106 -0.96 -4.10 -0.90
N TYR A 107 -0.91 -2.85 -1.34
CA TYR A 107 -1.00 -1.67 -0.49
C TYR A 107 -2.24 -0.87 -0.86
N ILE A 108 -2.86 -0.25 0.14
CA ILE A 108 -3.82 0.83 -0.06
C ILE A 108 -3.30 2.09 0.62
N TRP A 109 -3.15 3.15 -0.16
CA TRP A 109 -2.66 4.46 0.26
C TRP A 109 -3.82 5.42 0.38
N THR A 110 -3.87 6.13 1.49
CA THR A 110 -5.00 7.00 1.83
C THR A 110 -4.50 8.26 2.53
N ASN A 111 -5.37 9.26 2.67
CA ASN A 111 -5.12 10.44 3.49
C ASN A 111 -6.27 10.57 4.49
N ARG A 112 -6.20 9.79 5.58
CA ARG A 112 -7.28 9.63 6.57
C ARG A 112 -6.71 9.73 7.96
N ASP A 113 -7.48 10.40 8.82
CA ASP A 113 -7.14 10.48 10.24
C ASP A 113 -7.64 9.23 10.97
N PHE A 114 -6.79 8.22 11.10
CA PHE A 114 -7.13 7.01 11.83
C PHE A 114 -7.16 7.22 13.34
N SER A 115 -7.99 6.44 14.02
CA SER A 115 -8.17 6.55 15.47
C SER A 115 -6.86 6.29 16.21
N GLY A 116 -6.58 7.11 17.23
CA GLY A 116 -5.38 6.94 18.07
C GLY A 116 -4.07 7.38 17.41
N GLY A 117 -4.11 8.13 16.31
CA GLY A 117 -2.91 8.65 15.63
C GLY A 117 -2.17 7.59 14.81
N LEU A 118 -2.88 6.53 14.42
CA LEU A 118 -2.33 5.45 13.59
C LEU A 118 -1.96 5.98 12.20
N LEU A 119 -0.76 5.65 11.72
CA LEU A 119 -0.27 6.04 10.38
C LEU A 119 -0.45 4.94 9.34
N GLY A 120 -0.76 3.72 9.79
CA GLY A 120 -0.95 2.57 8.94
C GLY A 120 -1.08 1.29 9.73
N VAL A 121 -1.55 0.24 9.07
CA VAL A 121 -1.74 -1.09 9.67
C VAL A 121 -1.44 -2.16 8.63
N ALA A 122 -0.94 -3.31 9.08
CA ALA A 122 -0.66 -4.45 8.22
C ALA A 122 -0.81 -5.78 8.94
N TYR A 123 -1.02 -6.84 8.16
CA TYR A 123 -0.94 -8.20 8.68
C TYR A 123 0.53 -8.62 8.86
N VAL A 124 0.81 -9.23 10.02
CA VAL A 124 2.13 -9.76 10.34
C VAL A 124 2.23 -11.21 9.86
N ALA A 125 3.20 -11.48 9.00
CA ALA A 125 3.49 -12.83 8.51
C ALA A 125 4.18 -13.68 9.59
N HIS A 126 3.83 -14.97 9.65
CA HIS A 126 4.41 -15.95 10.57
C HIS A 126 5.15 -17.04 9.79
N SER A 127 6.34 -17.44 10.27
CA SER A 127 7.24 -18.37 9.58
C SER A 127 6.87 -19.84 9.72
N ASP A 128 5.93 -20.16 10.59
CA ASP A 128 5.47 -21.52 10.88
C ASP A 128 4.35 -22.00 9.94
N GLY A 129 3.90 -21.13 9.03
CA GLY A 129 2.77 -21.41 8.15
C GLY A 129 1.43 -21.51 8.90
N THR A 130 1.39 -21.22 10.19
CA THR A 130 0.18 -21.25 11.01
C THR A 130 -0.38 -19.85 11.22
N HIS A 131 -1.15 -19.41 10.23
CA HIS A 131 -2.26 -18.48 10.43
C HIS A 131 -3.52 -19.20 9.89
N LEU A 132 -4.33 -19.87 10.71
CA LEU A 132 -5.32 -19.38 11.68
C LEU A 132 -6.48 -18.58 11.05
N ARG A 133 -7.42 -19.31 10.43
CA ARG A 133 -8.89 -19.12 10.44
C ARG A 133 -9.51 -17.76 10.02
N TRP A 134 -8.73 -16.74 9.70
CA TRP A 134 -9.18 -15.50 9.05
C TRP A 134 -8.15 -15.07 8.02
N GLY A 135 -8.53 -15.14 6.75
CA GLY A 135 -7.69 -14.79 5.62
C GLY A 135 -6.83 -15.96 5.15
N ARG A 136 -7.05 -16.38 3.90
CA ARG A 136 -6.04 -17.08 3.09
C ARG A 136 -4.73 -16.29 3.18
N VAL A 137 -3.60 -16.94 2.88
CA VAL A 137 -2.29 -16.28 2.70
C VAL A 137 -2.44 -15.15 1.70
N ALA A 138 -2.86 -13.97 2.18
CA ALA A 138 -2.85 -12.77 1.40
C ALA A 138 -1.39 -12.33 1.38
N PRO A 139 -0.89 -11.82 0.24
CA PRO A 139 0.34 -11.05 0.25
C PRO A 139 0.28 -10.02 1.38
N PRO A 140 1.37 -9.70 2.12
CA PRO A 140 1.29 -8.75 3.23
C PRO A 140 0.54 -7.49 2.79
N LEU A 141 -0.64 -7.29 3.38
CA LEU A 141 -1.53 -6.19 3.05
C LEU A 141 -1.23 -5.04 3.99
N TRP A 142 -1.14 -3.84 3.43
CA TRP A 142 -0.80 -2.63 4.17
C TRP A 142 -1.78 -1.52 3.84
N VAL A 143 -2.26 -0.84 4.87
CA VAL A 143 -2.92 0.46 4.76
C VAL A 143 -1.90 1.51 5.21
N PHE A 144 -1.68 2.54 4.42
CA PHE A 144 -0.69 3.59 4.68
C PHE A 144 -1.31 4.98 4.53
N ASP A 145 -1.08 5.85 5.51
CA ASP A 145 -1.35 7.29 5.40
C ASP A 145 -0.09 8.03 4.92
N GLU A 146 -0.15 8.56 3.70
CA GLU A 146 0.98 9.22 3.05
C GLU A 146 1.29 10.62 3.61
N VAL A 147 0.30 11.32 4.15
CA VAL A 147 0.46 12.73 4.55
C VAL A 147 1.14 12.84 5.91
N ARG A 148 0.98 11.85 6.78
CA ARG A 148 1.57 11.84 8.13
C ARG A 148 2.64 10.77 8.35
N GLY A 149 2.70 9.76 7.49
CA GLY A 149 3.74 8.73 7.50
C GLY A 149 4.77 8.99 6.40
N SER A 150 6.03 9.17 6.79
CA SER A 150 7.14 8.82 5.91
C SER A 150 7.59 7.41 6.31
N ILE A 151 7.90 6.54 5.36
CA ILE A 151 8.49 5.22 5.66
C ILE A 151 9.91 5.48 6.22
N ALA A 152 9.98 5.74 7.52
CA ALA A 152 11.21 5.71 8.28
C ALA A 152 11.34 4.31 8.87
N ALA A 153 11.84 3.37 8.07
CA ALA A 153 12.51 2.21 8.64
C ALA A 153 13.87 2.72 9.15
N ARG A 154 13.91 3.08 10.43
CA ARG A 154 15.17 3.18 11.18
C ARG A 154 15.57 1.80 11.68
#